data_AF-A0A1X4I194-F1
#
_entry.id   AF-A0A1X4I194-F1
#
_cell.length_a   1.000
_cell.length_b   1.000
_cell.length_c   1.000
_cell.angle_alpha   90.00
_cell.angle_beta   90.00
_cell.angle_gamma   90.00
#
_symmetry.space_group_name_H-M   'P 1'
#
loop_
_entity.id
_entity.type
_entity.pdbx_description
1 polymer ?
#
loop_
_entity_poly.entity_id
_entity_poly.type
_entity_poly.pdbx_seq_one_letter_code
_entity_poly.pdbx_strand_id
1 'polypeptide(L)' 'PVPRRVAALLGPAPAVRRLPSLFTLVGLAVWGAAAGTAVSAMSSANSAVTMVLILYAATPL' A
#
# COMPACT_ATOMS: atom_id res chain seq x y z
N PRO A 1 -13.86 -42.93 -14.86
CA PRO A 1 -13.84 -41.82 -13.88
C PRO A 1 -12.62 -40.91 -14.11
N VAL A 2 -12.83 -39.72 -14.68
CA VAL A 2 -11.74 -38.79 -15.03
C VAL A 2 -11.30 -38.03 -13.76
N PRO A 3 -9.99 -37.88 -13.49
CA PRO A 3 -9.50 -37.14 -12.33
C PRO A 3 -9.90 -35.65 -12.41
N ARG A 4 -10.43 -35.12 -11.30
CA ARG A 4 -10.99 -33.75 -11.17
C ARG A 4 -10.09 -32.63 -11.69
N ARG A 5 -8.77 -32.82 -11.70
CA ARG A 5 -7.79 -31.84 -12.21
C ARG A 5 -7.81 -31.69 -13.73
N VAL A 6 -8.12 -32.77 -14.47
CA VAL A 6 -8.28 -32.73 -15.93
C VAL A 6 -9.63 -32.13 -16.32
N ALA A 7 -10.67 -32.39 -15.52
CA ALA A 7 -11.96 -31.73 -15.69
C ALA A 7 -11.89 -30.20 -15.44
N ALA A 8 -10.96 -29.75 -14.60
CA ALA A 8 -10.73 -28.32 -14.37
C ALA A 8 -9.97 -27.63 -15.52
N LEU A 9 -9.12 -28.37 -16.25
CA LEU A 9 -8.44 -27.86 -17.46
C LEU A 9 -9.34 -27.90 -18.70
N LEU A 10 -10.33 -28.81 -18.73
CA LEU A 10 -11.39 -28.88 -19.75
C LEU A 10 -12.63 -28.04 -19.41
N GLY A 11 -12.70 -27.49 -18.20
CA GLY A 11 -13.74 -26.56 -17.76
C GLY A 11 -13.54 -25.19 -18.44
N PRO A 12 -14.65 -24.46 -18.70
CA PRO A 12 -14.65 -23.29 -19.56
C PRO A 12 -13.61 -22.26 -19.11
N ALA A 13 -12.88 -21.67 -20.07
CA ALA A 13 -11.89 -20.63 -19.85
C ALA A 13 -12.44 -19.60 -18.85
N PRO A 14 -11.64 -19.20 -17.83
CA PRO A 14 -12.11 -18.37 -16.74
C PRO A 14 -12.86 -17.18 -17.35
N ALA A 15 -14.17 -17.11 -17.09
CA ALA A 15 -15.00 -16.04 -17.57
C ALA A 15 -14.28 -14.75 -17.17
N VAL A 16 -13.91 -13.95 -18.17
CA VAL A 16 -13.31 -12.63 -18.00
C VAL A 16 -14.35 -11.82 -17.25
N ARG A 17 -14.40 -11.97 -15.93
CA ARG A 17 -15.08 -11.04 -15.04
C ARG A 17 -14.45 -9.72 -15.41
N ARG A 18 -15.26 -8.79 -15.91
CA ARG A 18 -14.88 -7.39 -16.03
C ARG A 18 -14.44 -6.96 -14.64
N LEU A 19 -13.15 -7.14 -14.36
CA LEU A 19 -12.52 -6.55 -13.20
C LEU A 19 -12.87 -5.06 -13.29
N PRO A 20 -13.31 -4.44 -12.18
CA PRO A 20 -13.45 -3.00 -12.16
C PRO A 20 -12.16 -2.40 -12.71
N SER A 21 -12.28 -1.41 -13.60
CA SER A 21 -11.18 -0.88 -14.39
C SER A 21 -9.90 -0.80 -13.57
N LEU A 22 -8.81 -1.44 -14.05
CA LEU A 22 -7.52 -1.42 -13.37
C LEU A 22 -7.08 0.02 -13.07
N PHE A 23 -7.48 0.99 -13.89
CA PHE A 23 -7.26 2.42 -13.64
C PHE A 23 -7.83 2.90 -12.30
N THR A 24 -9.03 2.46 -11.92
CA THR A 24 -9.66 2.85 -10.65
C THR A 24 -8.94 2.20 -9.45
N LEU A 25 -8.55 0.94 -9.58
CA LEU A 25 -7.80 0.22 -8.54
C LEU A 25 -6.38 0.78 -8.37
N VAL A 26 -5.67 1.04 -9.46
CA VAL A 26 -4.33 1.64 -9.45
C VAL A 26 -4.42 3.06 -8.88
N GLY A 27 -5.42 3.85 -9.26
CA GLY A 27 -5.65 5.17 -8.68
C GLY A 27 -5.79 5.13 -7.16
N LEU A 28 -6.68 4.27 -6.63
CA LEU A 28 -6.84 4.11 -5.17
C LEU A 28 -5.57 3.61 -4.49
N ALA A 29 -4.84 2.67 -5.10
CA ALA A 29 -3.59 2.16 -4.56
C ALA A 29 -2.50 3.24 -4.50
N VAL A 30 -2.36 4.04 -5.57
CA VAL A 30 -1.41 5.16 -5.63
C VAL A 30 -1.77 6.23 -4.60
N TRP A 31 -3.04 6.58 -4.46
CA TRP A 31 -3.49 7.53 -3.44
C TRP A 31 -3.23 7.02 -2.02
N GLY A 32 -3.48 5.74 -1.75
CA GLY A 32 -3.16 5.12 -0.46
C GLY A 32 -1.67 5.13 -0.16
N ALA A 33 -0.83 4.77 -1.14
CA ALA A 33 0.63 4.79 -1.00
C ALA A 33 1.18 6.21 -0.81
N ALA A 34 0.64 7.18 -1.55
CA ALA A 34 1.01 8.59 -1.43
C ALA A 34 0.64 9.14 -0.04
N ALA A 35 -0.57 8.87 0.44
CA ALA A 35 -1.01 9.25 1.78
C ALA A 35 -0.14 8.61 2.87
N GLY A 36 0.15 7.31 2.76
CA GLY A 36 1.03 6.61 3.70
C GLY A 36 2.44 7.22 3.75
N THR A 37 3.01 7.52 2.58
CA THR A 37 4.32 8.17 2.45
C THR A 37 4.33 9.57 3.10
N ALA A 38 3.29 10.37 2.86
CA ALA A 38 3.15 11.69 3.45
C ALA A 38 3.08 11.63 4.99
N VAL A 39 2.33 10.66 5.54
CA VAL A 39 2.22 10.45 6.99
C VAL A 39 3.55 9.99 7.58
N SER A 40 4.26 9.06 6.94
CA SER A 40 5.60 8.64 7.39
C SER A 40 6.61 9.80 7.39
N ALA A 41 6.59 10.65 6.36
CA ALA A 41 7.44 11.84 6.30
C ALA A 41 7.09 12.85 7.41
N MET A 42 5.80 13.12 7.65
CA MET A 42 5.35 13.98 8.74
C MET A 42 5.74 13.43 10.11
N SER A 43 5.59 12.13 10.34
CA SER A 43 6.00 11.48 11.59
C SER A 43 7.51 11.60 11.82
N SER A 44 8.32 11.36 10.79
CA SER A 44 9.78 11.54 10.85
C SER A 44 10.15 12.99 11.17
N ALA A 45 9.49 13.97 10.56
CA ALA A 45 9.69 15.38 10.85
C ALA A 45 9.35 15.70 12.32
N ASN A 46 8.24 15.18 12.85
CA ASN A 46 7.86 15.39 14.25
C ASN A 46 8.89 14.81 15.24
N SER A 47 9.41 13.62 14.96
CA SER A 47 10.49 13.02 15.75
C SER A 47 11.78 13.85 15.69
N ALA A 48 12.15 14.35 14.52
CA ALA A 48 13.32 15.23 14.36
C ALA A 48 13.17 16.54 15.14
N VAL A 49 12.01 17.20 15.04
CA VAL A 49 11.70 18.41 15.81
C VAL A 49 11.79 18.14 17.31
N THR A 50 11.21 17.04 17.78
CA THR A 50 11.28 16.64 19.19
C THR A 50 12.73 16.45 19.64
N MET A 51 13.55 15.75 18.84
CA MET A 51 14.96 15.54 19.16
C MET A 51 15.76 16.85 19.19
N VAL A 52 15.54 17.75 18.23
CA VAL A 52 16.17 19.07 18.19
C VAL A 52 15.78 19.91 19.40
N LEU A 53 14.50 19.92 19.77
CA LEU A 53 14.02 20.65 20.96
C LEU A 53 14.65 20.12 22.25
N ILE A 54 14.74 18.79 22.39
CA ILE A 54 15.41 18.16 23.53
C ILE A 54 16.88 18.55 23.56
N LEU A 55 17.57 18.48 22.42
CA LEU A 55 18.98 18.87 22.34
C LEU A 55 19.16 20.33 22.73
N TYR A 56 18.33 21.23 22.18
CA TYR A 56 18.38 22.66 22.50
C TYR A 56 18.15 22.92 24.00
N ALA A 57 17.15 22.25 24.61
CA ALA A 57 16.90 22.35 26.03
C ALA A 57 18.03 21.76 26.90
N ALA A 58 18.66 20.67 26.43
CA ALA A 58 19.76 20.00 27.10
C ALA A 58 21.12 20.69 26.90
N THR A 59 21.22 21.64 25.97
CA THR A 59 22.38 22.52 25.80
C THR A 59 22.03 23.92 26.30
N PRO A 60 21.86 24.14 27.62
CA PRO A 60 21.83 25.49 28.15
C PRO A 60 23.23 26.07 27.99
N LEU A 61 23.35 27.04 27.08
CA LEU A 61 24.55 27.86 26.90
C LEU A 61 24.78 28.71 28.15
#